data_AF-A0A942GBP7-F1
#
_entry.id   AF-A0A942GBP7-F1
#
_cell.length_a   1.000
_cell.length_b   1.000
_cell.length_c   1.000
_cell.angle_alpha   90.00
_cell.angle_beta   90.00
_cell.angle_gamma   90.00
#
_symmetry.space_group_name_H-M   'P 1'
#
loop_
_entity.id
_entity.type
_entity.pdbx_description
1 polymer ?
#
loop_
_entity_poly.entity_id
_entity_poly.type
_entity_poly.pdbx_seq_one_letter_code
_entity_poly.pdbx_strand_id
1 'polypeptide(L)'
;MTITGRAVLPTATGLFLHPDDAGIRTLRAAVDRALTALPPVDSFVLLAAGDEALVHDASAVTLFDGEQPEVRAQLHNDEHLLAALVARGQFPRVRDDFLVGPLGVLALLVTAVQPRACTMPVTVPRGAGIDALEAIAAGIVGAAEATERTVAIVAAGELALQLDGQHGSDPQPAGFDAAAMTALEAG
;
A
#
# COMPACT_ATOMS: atom_id res chain seq x y z
N MET A 1 5.51 4.20 21.08
CA MET A 1 5.51 4.77 19.73
C MET A 1 4.69 3.83 18.88
N THR A 2 3.56 4.33 18.38
CA THR A 2 2.50 3.51 17.79
C THR A 2 2.72 3.26 16.30
N ILE A 3 3.09 4.30 15.55
CA ILE A 3 3.57 4.14 14.18
C ILE A 3 5.10 3.97 14.21
N THR A 4 5.60 2.83 13.74
CA THR A 4 7.04 2.47 13.84
C THR A 4 7.76 2.41 12.51
N GLY A 5 7.04 2.54 11.40
CA GLY A 5 7.63 2.51 10.06
C GLY A 5 6.73 3.11 9.00
N ARG A 6 7.35 3.63 7.94
CA ARG A 6 6.67 4.14 6.74
C ARG A 6 7.43 3.73 5.49
N ALA A 7 6.71 3.32 4.45
CA ALA A 7 7.29 3.03 3.14
C ALA A 7 6.33 3.45 2.01
N VAL A 8 6.90 3.83 0.87
CA VAL A 8 6.17 4.06 -0.38
C VAL A 8 6.70 3.06 -1.40
N LEU A 9 5.82 2.24 -1.97
CA LEU A 9 6.20 1.11 -2.81
C LEU A 9 5.47 1.13 -4.17
N PRO A 10 6.12 0.66 -5.24
CA PRO A 10 5.46 0.42 -6.51
C PRO A 10 4.43 -0.70 -6.37
N THR A 11 3.35 -0.63 -7.16
CA THR A 11 2.27 -1.63 -7.16
C THR A 11 2.07 -2.33 -8.49
N ALA A 12 3.11 -2.40 -9.31
CA ALA A 12 3.10 -3.17 -10.54
C ALA A 12 2.92 -4.67 -10.25
N THR A 13 1.89 -5.30 -10.83
CA THR A 13 1.61 -6.74 -10.72
C THR A 13 2.76 -7.61 -11.24
N GLY A 14 3.55 -7.07 -12.18
CA GLY A 14 4.78 -7.70 -12.70
C GLY A 14 5.77 -8.12 -11.61
N LEU A 15 5.77 -7.47 -10.44
CA LEU A 15 6.55 -7.86 -9.25
C LEU A 15 6.32 -9.29 -8.77
N PHE A 16 5.21 -9.90 -9.19
CA PHE A 16 4.85 -11.29 -8.90
C PHE A 16 4.72 -12.14 -10.16
N LEU A 17 4.26 -11.55 -11.25
CA LEU A 17 3.88 -12.27 -12.46
C LEU A 17 5.01 -12.38 -13.51
N HIS A 18 6.08 -11.58 -13.38
CA HIS A 18 7.24 -11.61 -14.29
C HIS A 18 8.58 -11.71 -13.53
N PRO A 19 8.80 -12.79 -12.74
CA PRO A 19 10.03 -12.95 -11.96
C PRO A 19 11.31 -13.08 -12.81
N ASP A 20 11.16 -13.41 -14.10
CA ASP A 20 12.29 -13.59 -15.02
C ASP A 20 12.77 -12.28 -15.67
N ASP A 21 12.05 -11.17 -15.50
CA ASP A 21 12.50 -9.85 -15.97
C ASP A 21 13.57 -9.25 -15.04
N ALA A 22 14.70 -8.82 -15.61
CA ALA A 22 15.84 -8.30 -14.85
C ALA A 22 15.56 -6.96 -14.15
N GLY A 23 14.77 -6.08 -14.77
CA GLY A 23 14.33 -4.82 -14.19
C GLY A 23 13.38 -5.07 -13.02
N ILE A 24 12.41 -5.96 -13.20
CA ILE A 24 11.46 -6.37 -12.15
C ILE A 24 12.18 -7.03 -10.98
N ARG A 25 13.17 -7.90 -11.20
CA ARG A 25 13.98 -8.47 -10.10
C ARG A 25 14.73 -7.41 -9.31
N THR A 26 15.34 -6.45 -10.00
CA THR A 26 16.03 -5.33 -9.35
C THR A 26 15.05 -4.51 -8.50
N LEU A 27 13.88 -4.20 -9.04
CA LEU A 27 12.84 -3.48 -8.34
C LEU A 27 12.33 -4.27 -7.13
N ARG A 28 12.06 -5.56 -7.31
CA ARG A 28 11.62 -6.45 -6.24
C ARG A 28 12.64 -6.52 -5.10
N ALA A 29 13.93 -6.66 -5.42
CA ALA A 29 14.98 -6.65 -4.41
C ALA A 29 15.06 -5.31 -3.65
N ALA A 30 14.79 -4.17 -4.31
CA ALA A 30 14.71 -2.88 -3.64
C ALA A 30 13.50 -2.80 -2.68
N VAL A 31 12.33 -3.29 -3.13
CA VAL A 31 11.11 -3.39 -2.30
C VAL A 31 11.34 -4.29 -1.08
N ASP A 32 11.91 -5.48 -1.29
CA ASP A 32 12.18 -6.43 -0.20
C ASP A 32 13.17 -5.81 0.82
N ARG A 33 14.19 -5.07 0.36
CA ARG A 33 15.10 -4.33 1.28
C ARG A 33 14.38 -3.24 2.06
N ALA A 34 13.49 -2.48 1.41
CA ALA A 34 12.73 -1.43 2.10
C ALA A 34 11.80 -2.02 3.18
N LEU A 35 11.11 -3.11 2.86
CA LEU A 35 10.20 -3.78 3.79
C LEU A 35 10.92 -4.51 4.93
N THR A 36 12.05 -5.14 4.66
CA THR A 36 12.86 -5.82 5.70
C THR A 36 13.55 -4.83 6.65
N ALA A 37 13.75 -3.58 6.23
CA ALA A 37 14.24 -2.52 7.11
C ALA A 37 13.17 -1.99 8.07
N LEU A 38 11.88 -2.25 7.83
CA LEU A 38 10.82 -1.89 8.76
C LEU A 38 10.88 -2.80 10.00
N PRO A 39 10.68 -2.24 11.21
CA PRO A 39 10.61 -3.05 12.41
C PRO A 39 9.42 -4.03 12.35
N PRO A 40 9.43 -5.11 13.15
CA PRO A 40 8.25 -5.96 13.31
C PRO A 40 7.05 -5.14 13.81
N VAL A 41 5.89 -5.37 13.20
CA VAL A 41 4.63 -4.68 13.55
C VAL A 41 3.49 -5.66 13.79
N ASP A 42 2.48 -5.23 14.55
CA ASP A 42 1.24 -5.99 14.71
C ASP A 42 0.39 -5.93 13.43
N SER A 43 0.35 -4.74 12.82
CA SER A 43 -0.51 -4.45 11.68
C SER A 43 0.18 -3.53 10.67
N PHE A 44 -0.05 -3.76 9.38
CA PHE A 44 0.26 -2.83 8.30
C PHE A 44 -1.00 -2.10 7.88
N VAL A 45 -0.93 -0.76 7.81
CA VAL A 45 -1.95 0.04 7.12
C VAL A 45 -1.48 0.24 5.69
N LEU A 46 -2.21 -0.32 4.73
CA LEU A 46 -1.87 -0.29 3.31
C LEU A 46 -2.68 0.81 2.65
N LEU A 47 -2.03 1.82 2.07
CA LEU A 47 -2.71 2.95 1.45
C LEU A 47 -2.61 2.87 -0.07
N ALA A 48 -3.72 3.05 -0.78
CA ALA A 48 -3.70 3.24 -2.22
C ALA A 48 -4.76 4.24 -2.68
N ALA A 49 -4.54 4.86 -3.83
CA ALA A 49 -5.50 5.81 -4.37
C ALA A 49 -6.75 5.10 -4.93
N GLY A 50 -7.92 5.53 -4.50
CA GLY A 50 -9.24 5.05 -4.94
C GLY A 50 -10.20 6.20 -5.20
N ASP A 51 -11.46 5.87 -5.52
CA ASP A 51 -12.50 6.88 -5.76
C ASP A 51 -13.03 7.46 -4.44
N GLU A 52 -13.08 6.63 -3.40
CA GLU A 52 -13.57 6.99 -2.07
C GLU A 52 -12.53 6.63 -1.00
N ALA A 53 -12.75 7.15 0.21
CA ALA A 53 -11.92 6.84 1.38
C ALA A 53 -12.51 5.62 2.11
N LEU A 54 -12.08 4.40 1.80
CA LEU A 54 -12.68 3.18 2.35
C LEU A 54 -11.67 2.37 3.13
N VAL A 55 -12.11 1.67 4.18
CA VAL A 55 -11.32 0.60 4.80
C VAL A 55 -11.86 -0.74 4.31
N HIS A 56 -10.99 -1.56 3.75
CA HIS A 56 -11.34 -2.86 3.21
C HIS A 56 -11.17 -3.95 4.27
N ASP A 57 -12.20 -4.78 4.41
CA ASP A 57 -12.17 -6.01 5.19
C ASP A 57 -12.20 -7.20 4.23
N ALA A 58 -11.01 -7.60 3.81
CA ALA A 58 -10.80 -8.73 2.91
C ALA A 58 -9.96 -9.80 3.60
N SER A 59 -10.34 -11.07 3.46
CA SER A 59 -9.62 -12.21 4.08
C SER A 59 -8.56 -12.81 3.17
N ALA A 60 -8.50 -12.41 1.91
CA ALA A 60 -7.56 -12.91 0.93
C ALA A 60 -7.14 -11.82 -0.05
N VAL A 61 -6.09 -12.11 -0.81
CA VAL A 61 -5.67 -11.33 -1.96
C VAL A 61 -5.54 -12.25 -3.16
N THR A 62 -5.93 -11.75 -4.33
CA THR A 62 -5.64 -12.41 -5.59
C THR A 62 -5.04 -11.43 -6.60
N LEU A 63 -3.98 -11.85 -7.28
CA LEU A 63 -3.48 -11.21 -8.48
C LEU A 63 -3.63 -12.16 -9.65
N PHE A 64 -4.23 -11.64 -10.71
CA PHE A 64 -4.40 -12.33 -11.97
C PHE A 64 -4.06 -11.38 -13.12
N ASP A 65 -3.28 -11.87 -14.06
CA ASP A 65 -3.12 -11.29 -15.38
C ASP A 65 -3.38 -12.43 -16.37
N GLY A 66 -4.18 -12.19 -17.40
CA GLY A 66 -4.88 -13.20 -18.22
C GLY A 66 -4.04 -14.38 -18.74
N GLU A 67 -2.72 -14.21 -18.77
CA GLU A 67 -1.74 -15.15 -19.33
C GLU A 67 -0.86 -15.83 -18.25
N GLN A 68 -0.95 -15.42 -16.99
CA GLN A 68 -0.07 -15.86 -15.90
C GLN A 68 -0.81 -16.65 -14.81
N PRO A 69 -0.10 -17.52 -14.06
CA PRO A 69 -0.68 -18.22 -12.92
C PRO A 69 -1.20 -17.25 -11.87
N GLU A 70 -2.40 -17.52 -11.36
CA GLU A 70 -3.02 -16.73 -10.30
C GLU A 70 -2.20 -16.81 -9.01
N VAL A 71 -1.85 -15.66 -8.43
CA VAL A 71 -1.16 -15.56 -7.15
C VAL A 71 -2.19 -15.26 -6.07
N ARG A 72 -2.31 -16.16 -5.08
CA ARG A 72 -3.23 -16.03 -3.95
C ARG A 72 -2.51 -16.09 -2.61
N ALA A 73 -2.95 -15.28 -1.66
CA ALA A 73 -2.56 -15.41 -0.26
C ALA A 73 -3.75 -15.11 0.67
N GLN A 74 -3.70 -15.69 1.87
CA GLN A 74 -4.63 -15.36 2.95
C GLN A 74 -4.12 -14.14 3.70
N LEU A 75 -5.04 -13.31 4.16
CA LEU A 75 -4.77 -12.10 4.94
C LEU A 75 -5.29 -12.27 6.36
N HIS A 76 -4.62 -11.59 7.29
CA HIS A 76 -5.05 -11.49 8.67
C HIS A 76 -5.56 -10.08 8.91
N ASN A 77 -6.78 -9.95 9.44
CA ASN A 77 -7.38 -8.66 9.73
C ASN A 77 -7.30 -8.36 11.23
N ASP A 78 -6.97 -7.12 11.57
CA ASP A 78 -6.99 -6.61 12.94
C ASP A 78 -8.34 -5.94 13.22
N GLU A 79 -9.30 -6.71 13.73
CA GLU A 79 -10.68 -6.22 13.98
C GLU A 79 -10.72 -5.02 14.93
N HIS A 80 -9.77 -4.90 15.86
CA HIS A 80 -9.71 -3.76 16.78
C HIS A 80 -9.29 -2.50 16.04
N LEU A 81 -8.24 -2.58 15.21
CA LEU A 81 -7.79 -1.47 14.39
C LEU A 81 -8.82 -1.08 13.33
N LEU A 82 -9.47 -2.07 12.72
CA LEU A 82 -10.58 -1.88 11.77
C LEU A 82 -11.72 -1.07 12.40
N ALA A 83 -12.20 -1.51 13.57
CA ALA A 83 -13.26 -0.80 14.29
C ALA A 83 -12.83 0.63 14.66
N ALA A 84 -11.57 0.82 15.08
CA ALA A 84 -11.04 2.13 15.42
C ALA A 84 -10.95 3.06 14.19
N LEU A 85 -10.51 2.57 13.03
CA LEU A 85 -10.45 3.33 11.79
C LEU A 85 -11.84 3.74 11.30
N VAL A 86 -12.80 2.82 11.32
CA VAL A 86 -14.19 3.12 10.94
C VAL A 86 -14.79 4.19 11.84
N ALA A 87 -14.58 4.09 13.16
CA ALA A 87 -15.14 5.03 14.11
C ALA A 87 -14.45 6.40 14.11
N ARG A 88 -13.12 6.44 14.07
CA ARG A 88 -12.32 7.68 14.22
C ARG A 88 -11.96 8.33 12.91
N GLY A 89 -11.55 7.52 11.94
CA GLY A 89 -11.18 8.00 10.60
C GLY A 89 -12.39 8.26 9.71
N GLN A 90 -13.60 7.88 10.16
CA GLN A 90 -14.84 7.99 9.40
C GLN A 90 -14.78 7.28 8.04
N PHE A 91 -13.90 6.30 7.90
CA PHE A 91 -13.81 5.48 6.71
C PHE A 91 -14.96 4.47 6.71
N PRO A 92 -15.83 4.45 5.70
CA PRO A 92 -16.78 3.36 5.52
C PRO A 92 -16.02 2.04 5.38
N ARG A 93 -16.48 1.01 6.10
CA ARG A 93 -16.00 -0.37 5.94
C ARG A 93 -16.65 -0.98 4.71
N VAL A 94 -15.84 -1.53 3.82
CA VAL A 94 -16.30 -2.40 2.73
C VAL A 94 -15.81 -3.82 3.01
N ARG A 95 -16.68 -4.80 2.78
CA ARG A 95 -16.35 -6.21 2.96
C ARG A 95 -16.19 -6.84 1.59
N ASP A 96 -14.98 -7.30 1.31
CA ASP A 96 -14.61 -7.91 0.04
C ASP A 96 -14.18 -9.36 0.28
N ASP A 97 -14.43 -10.26 -0.67
CA ASP A 97 -13.92 -11.63 -0.58
C ASP A 97 -12.40 -11.67 -0.79
N PHE A 98 -11.88 -10.78 -1.63
CA PHE A 98 -10.46 -10.69 -1.97
C PHE A 98 -10.04 -9.27 -2.36
N LEU A 99 -8.81 -8.88 -2.02
CA LEU A 99 -8.17 -7.68 -2.53
C LEU A 99 -7.64 -7.90 -3.95
N VAL A 100 -7.70 -6.84 -4.74
CA VAL A 100 -7.14 -6.74 -6.09
C VAL A 100 -6.35 -5.44 -6.25
N GLY A 101 -5.68 -5.29 -7.40
CA GLY A 101 -5.03 -4.05 -7.79
C GLY A 101 -3.92 -3.62 -6.82
N PRO A 102 -3.70 -2.30 -6.64
CA PRO A 102 -2.60 -1.79 -5.83
C PRO A 102 -2.57 -2.30 -4.40
N LEU A 103 -3.72 -2.34 -3.71
CA LEU A 103 -3.82 -2.86 -2.34
C LEU A 103 -3.49 -4.34 -2.27
N GLY A 104 -3.90 -5.13 -3.27
CA GLY A 104 -3.53 -6.54 -3.36
C GLY A 104 -2.02 -6.73 -3.51
N VAL A 105 -1.37 -5.95 -4.38
CA VAL A 105 0.08 -6.01 -4.57
C VAL A 105 0.81 -5.66 -3.27
N LEU A 106 0.43 -4.58 -2.59
CA LEU A 106 1.01 -4.22 -1.29
C LEU A 106 0.80 -5.31 -0.25
N ALA A 107 -0.40 -5.89 -0.16
CA ALA A 107 -0.72 -6.94 0.79
C ALA A 107 0.20 -8.16 0.59
N LEU A 108 0.38 -8.61 -0.66
CA LEU A 108 1.30 -9.71 -0.96
C LEU A 108 2.75 -9.38 -0.60
N LEU A 109 3.19 -8.14 -0.83
CA LEU A 109 4.56 -7.72 -0.51
C LEU A 109 4.80 -7.75 1.01
N VAL A 110 3.91 -7.17 1.82
CA VAL A 110 4.09 -7.15 3.28
C VAL A 110 3.92 -8.53 3.89
N THR A 111 2.98 -9.35 3.42
CA THR A 111 2.77 -10.71 3.91
C THR A 111 3.94 -11.63 3.55
N ALA A 112 4.65 -11.37 2.45
CA ALA A 112 5.86 -12.13 2.12
C ALA A 112 7.00 -11.89 3.12
N VAL A 113 7.10 -10.67 3.68
CA VAL A 113 8.20 -10.29 4.60
C VAL A 113 7.83 -10.51 6.06
N GLN A 114 6.58 -10.20 6.44
CA GLN A 114 6.07 -10.34 7.80
C GLN A 114 4.72 -11.09 7.80
N PRO A 115 4.71 -12.42 7.58
CA PRO A 115 3.49 -13.20 7.32
C PRO A 115 2.51 -13.28 8.49
N ARG A 116 2.90 -12.86 9.69
CA ARG A 116 2.04 -12.86 10.89
C ARG A 116 1.41 -11.51 11.18
N ALA A 117 1.89 -10.44 10.54
CA ALA A 117 1.31 -9.12 10.72
C ALA A 117 -0.07 -9.06 10.05
N CYS A 118 -1.00 -8.37 10.68
CA CYS A 118 -2.30 -8.11 10.08
C CYS A 118 -2.18 -7.05 8.98
N THR A 119 -3.12 -7.03 8.05
CA THR A 119 -3.21 -6.03 6.98
C THR A 119 -4.49 -5.23 7.14
N MET A 120 -4.40 -3.92 6.96
CA MET A 120 -5.51 -2.99 7.02
C MET A 120 -5.49 -2.12 5.75
N PRO A 121 -6.09 -2.60 4.65
CA PRO A 121 -6.09 -1.90 3.39
C PRO A 121 -7.08 -0.72 3.43
N VAL A 122 -6.62 0.45 3.02
CA VAL A 122 -7.37 1.69 3.02
C VAL A 122 -7.20 2.36 1.67
N THR A 123 -8.30 2.70 1.03
CA THR A 123 -8.29 3.59 -0.13
C THR A 123 -8.32 5.04 0.31
N VAL A 124 -7.61 5.88 -0.43
CA VAL A 124 -7.56 7.33 -0.23
C VAL A 124 -8.11 7.99 -1.50
N PRO A 125 -9.01 8.98 -1.42
CA PRO A 125 -9.62 9.58 -2.61
C PRO A 125 -8.55 10.22 -3.50
N ARG A 126 -8.53 9.88 -4.79
CA ARG A 126 -7.60 10.43 -5.79
C ARG A 126 -7.62 11.96 -5.87
N GLY A 127 -8.79 12.55 -5.65
CA GLY A 127 -9.00 14.01 -5.67
C GLY A 127 -8.85 14.69 -4.31
N ALA A 128 -8.41 13.99 -3.27
CA ALA A 128 -8.24 14.58 -1.94
C ALA A 128 -7.17 15.69 -1.95
N GLY A 129 -7.53 16.87 -1.43
CA GLY A 129 -6.56 17.92 -1.13
C GLY A 129 -5.69 17.57 0.09
N ILE A 130 -4.63 18.36 0.31
CA ILE A 130 -3.66 18.14 1.41
C ILE A 130 -4.37 18.03 2.76
N ASP A 131 -5.28 18.95 3.09
CA ASP A 131 -6.02 18.94 4.36
C ASP A 131 -6.79 17.63 4.60
N ALA A 132 -7.36 17.05 3.53
CA ALA A 132 -8.07 15.77 3.61
C ALA A 132 -7.10 14.60 3.81
N LEU A 133 -5.93 14.63 3.16
CA LEU A 133 -4.87 13.64 3.36
C LEU A 133 -4.29 13.70 4.78
N GLU A 134 -4.10 14.90 5.33
CA GLU A 134 -3.67 15.11 6.71
C GLU A 134 -4.72 14.59 7.72
N ALA A 135 -6.00 14.85 7.47
CA ALA A 135 -7.08 14.33 8.30
C ALA A 135 -7.15 12.79 8.28
N ILE A 136 -6.96 12.18 7.11
CA ILE A 136 -6.86 10.72 6.93
C ILE A 136 -5.67 10.16 7.72
N ALA A 137 -4.50 10.77 7.59
CA ALA A 137 -3.30 10.37 8.32
C ALA A 137 -3.48 10.49 9.84
N ALA A 138 -4.05 11.60 10.32
CA ALA A 138 -4.37 11.80 11.74
C ALA A 138 -5.37 10.76 12.25
N GLY A 139 -6.38 10.41 11.46
CA GLY A 139 -7.34 9.35 11.77
C GLY A 139 -6.68 7.98 11.94
N ILE A 140 -5.72 7.65 11.06
CA ILE A 140 -4.94 6.40 11.15
C ILE A 140 -4.08 6.37 12.41
N VAL A 141 -3.34 7.45 12.69
CA VAL A 141 -2.50 7.55 13.89
C VAL A 141 -3.35 7.41 15.15
N GLY A 142 -4.47 8.15 15.23
CA GLY A 142 -5.38 8.08 16.38
C GLY A 142 -6.03 6.70 16.56
N ALA A 143 -6.31 5.98 15.48
CA ALA A 143 -6.83 4.62 15.54
C ALA A 143 -5.79 3.62 16.05
N ALA A 144 -4.55 3.75 15.59
CA ALA A 144 -3.44 2.92 16.06
C ALA A 144 -3.16 3.18 17.55
N GLU A 145 -3.17 4.45 17.99
CA GLU A 145 -2.92 4.82 19.39
C GLU A 145 -4.01 4.27 20.31
N ALA A 146 -5.27 4.38 19.89
CA ALA A 146 -6.41 3.90 20.67
C ALA A 146 -6.47 2.38 20.82
N THR A 147 -5.76 1.64 19.97
CA THR A 147 -5.71 0.18 19.99
C THR A 147 -4.40 -0.36 20.58
N GLU A 148 -3.48 0.53 20.98
CA GLU A 148 -2.15 0.19 21.48
C GLU A 148 -1.37 -0.74 20.54
N ARG A 149 -1.63 -0.65 19.23
CA ARG A 149 -1.00 -1.48 18.20
C ARG A 149 0.29 -0.85 17.70
N THR A 150 1.27 -1.69 17.41
CA THR A 150 2.45 -1.30 16.64
C THR A 150 2.11 -1.39 15.16
N VAL A 151 2.14 -0.26 14.45
CA VAL A 151 1.69 -0.16 13.07
C VAL A 151 2.78 0.39 12.16
N ALA A 152 2.90 -0.18 10.95
CA ALA A 152 3.64 0.45 9.86
C ALA A 152 2.68 0.87 8.74
N ILE A 153 2.95 2.01 8.12
CA ILE A 153 2.16 2.53 7.00
C ILE A 153 2.91 2.25 5.70
N VAL A 154 2.25 1.59 4.76
CA VAL A 154 2.82 1.30 3.44
C VAL A 154 1.89 1.86 2.38
N ALA A 155 2.34 2.86 1.63
CA ALA A 155 1.56 3.52 0.60
C ALA A 155 1.98 3.05 -0.80
N ALA A 156 0.99 2.92 -1.69
CA ALA A 156 1.21 2.77 -3.11
C ALA A 156 1.74 4.09 -3.65
N GLY A 157 2.94 4.05 -4.25
CA GLY A 157 3.52 5.15 -4.98
C GLY A 157 3.95 4.65 -6.35
N GLU A 158 3.16 4.96 -7.36
CA GLU A 158 3.60 4.88 -8.74
C GLU A 158 4.39 6.16 -9.02
N LEU A 159 5.72 6.06 -9.07
CA LEU A 159 6.51 7.07 -9.78
C LEU A 159 6.16 6.99 -11.26
N ALA A 160 6.33 8.06 -12.03
CA ALA A 160 5.93 8.11 -13.43
C ALA A 160 6.69 7.06 -14.27
N LEU A 161 6.18 5.83 -14.29
CA LEU A 161 6.65 4.77 -15.16
C LEU A 161 6.05 5.05 -16.54
N GLN A 162 6.82 5.71 -17.39
CA GLN A 162 6.63 5.55 -18.83
C GLN A 162 6.91 4.07 -19.14
N LEU A 163 5.86 3.26 -19.13
CA LEU A 163 5.85 1.98 -19.82
C LEU A 163 5.96 2.30 -21.31
N ASP A 164 7.16 2.15 -21.86
CA ASP A 164 7.45 2.25 -23.29
C ASP A 164 6.46 1.38 -24.08
N GLY A 165 5.35 1.95 -24.57
CA GLY A 165 4.39 1.15 -25.31
C GLY A 165 3.10 1.79 -25.78
N GLN A 166 2.41 2.63 -25.01
CA GLN A 166 1.06 3.06 -25.40
C GLN A 166 0.79 4.57 -25.21
N HIS A 167 1.00 5.30 -26.30
CA HIS A 167 0.24 6.47 -26.79
C HIS A 167 -0.20 7.56 -25.78
N GLY A 168 0.47 8.72 -25.82
CA GLY A 168 -0.19 10.02 -25.63
C GLY A 168 0.51 11.04 -24.74
N SER A 169 1.40 11.83 -25.35
CA SER A 169 1.72 13.25 -25.06
C SER A 169 1.78 13.74 -23.59
N ASP A 170 2.94 13.59 -22.95
CA ASP A 170 3.91 14.68 -22.70
C ASP A 170 5.09 14.09 -21.89
N PRO A 171 6.35 14.47 -22.15
CA PRO A 171 7.45 14.06 -21.30
C PRO A 171 7.30 14.72 -19.93
N GLN A 172 6.75 13.98 -18.95
CA GLN A 172 6.87 14.38 -17.55
C GLN A 172 8.35 14.20 -17.18
N PRO A 173 9.10 15.27 -16.89
CA PRO A 173 10.54 15.16 -16.79
C PRO A 173 10.88 14.33 -15.56
N ALA A 174 11.87 13.44 -15.66
CA ALA A 174 12.47 12.71 -14.53
C ALA A 174 12.84 13.61 -13.33
N GLY A 175 12.94 14.92 -13.53
CA GLY A 175 13.07 15.93 -12.48
C GLY A 175 11.85 16.06 -11.55
N PHE A 176 10.63 15.71 -11.99
CA PHE A 176 9.43 15.69 -11.15
C PHE A 176 9.50 14.54 -10.15
N ASP A 177 9.84 13.33 -10.59
CA ASP A 177 10.03 12.17 -9.72
C ASP A 177 11.21 12.40 -8.75
N ALA A 178 12.33 12.96 -9.23
CA ALA A 178 13.46 13.29 -8.37
C ALA A 178 13.11 14.36 -7.32
N ALA A 179 12.33 15.38 -7.69
CA ALA A 179 11.85 16.40 -6.75
C ALA A 179 10.83 15.83 -5.75
N ALA A 180 9.94 14.94 -6.19
CA ALA A 180 8.99 14.24 -5.32
C ALA A 180 9.71 13.33 -4.32
N MET A 181 10.72 12.58 -4.76
CA MET A 181 11.57 11.77 -3.88
C MET A 181 12.34 12.63 -2.88
N THR A 182 12.93 13.75 -3.32
CA THR A 182 13.63 14.69 -2.43
C THR A 182 12.69 15.28 -1.38
N ALA A 183 11.46 15.61 -1.75
CA ALA A 183 10.45 16.12 -0.83
C ALA A 183 10.00 15.05 0.19
N LEU A 184 9.90 13.79 -0.23
CA LEU A 184 9.56 12.65 0.64
C LEU A 184 10.69 12.31 1.63
N GLU A 185 11.94 12.51 1.26
CA GLU A 185 13.10 12.28 2.15
C GLU A 185 13.29 13.42 3.18
N ALA A 186 12.79 14.62 2.89
CA ALA A 186 12.93 15.80 3.74
C ALA A 186 11.83 15.94 4.83
N GLY A 187 10.71 15.21 4.70
CA GLY A 187 9.59 15.16 5.68
C GLY A 187 9.55 13.85 6.47
#